data_AF-A0A954SA01-F1
#
_entry.id   AF-A0A954SA01-F1
#
_cell.length_a   1.000
_cell.length_b   1.000
_cell.length_c   1.000
_cell.angle_alpha   90.00
_cell.angle_beta   90.00
_cell.angle_gamma   90.00
#
_symmetry.space_group_name_H-M   'P 1'
#
loop_
_entity.id
_entity.type
_entity.pdbx_description
1 polymer ?
#
loop_
_entity_poly.entity_id
_entity_poly.type
_entity_poly.pdbx_seq_one_letter_code
_entity_poly.pdbx_strand_id
1 'polypeptide(L)'
;MSESEEQLIYVAREAVSQCNWVVGECATKWTKKYARGRTDADFGQMVGLSGDQIYQRRRVWETFGKGYENYQNLKWSFFYVALNWEDATKCLNWADENEATVAEMRAWRRAQHGEDLFAEPEDAYSEWAAPLAMDTRDLPMSTVMDPAGFVPSGQGPRAGMGYSGSDVETMAGAARESSDYAPFRTGATAPAPAEQAAEVGVLERPEPTADQIWKRTVSVLEKINSSLTTKVLKSYEQQPEKLQERLADALNELNEKLGGLL
;
A
#
# COMPACT_ATOMS: atom_id res chain seq x y z
N MET A 1 18.84 -2.84 -30.34
CA MET A 1 18.04 -1.63 -30.62
C MET A 1 17.70 -0.99 -29.29
N SER A 2 18.03 0.27 -29.08
CA SER A 2 17.64 0.99 -27.86
C SER A 2 16.15 1.31 -27.95
N GLU A 3 15.34 0.80 -27.01
CA GLU A 3 13.94 1.20 -26.83
C GLU A 3 13.86 2.72 -26.73
N SER A 4 12.94 3.34 -27.48
CA SER A 4 12.73 4.79 -27.43
C SER A 4 12.02 5.21 -26.14
N GLU A 5 12.11 6.50 -25.81
CA GLU A 5 11.39 7.06 -24.65
C GLU A 5 9.88 6.83 -24.75
N GLU A 6 9.30 7.11 -25.91
CA GLU A 6 7.86 6.94 -26.19
C GLU A 6 7.42 5.48 -26.05
N GLN A 7 8.25 4.53 -26.47
CA GLN A 7 7.99 3.09 -26.31
C GLN A 7 7.91 2.71 -24.83
N LEU A 8 8.83 3.20 -23.99
CA LEU A 8 8.81 2.91 -22.56
C LEU A 8 7.56 3.49 -21.88
N ILE A 9 7.14 4.69 -22.26
CA ILE A 9 5.92 5.33 -21.74
C ILE A 9 4.69 4.55 -22.18
N TYR A 10 4.61 4.17 -23.46
CA TYR A 10 3.49 3.40 -24.00
C TYR A 10 3.34 2.04 -23.29
N VAL A 11 4.43 1.27 -23.19
CA VAL A 11 4.43 -0.04 -22.52
C VAL A 11 4.07 0.11 -21.04
N ALA A 12 4.59 1.14 -20.36
CA ALA A 12 4.25 1.38 -18.97
C ALA A 12 2.75 1.70 -18.78
N ARG A 13 2.14 2.50 -19.66
CA ARG A 13 0.71 2.82 -19.63
C ARG A 13 -0.17 1.58 -19.73
N GLU A 14 0.10 0.73 -20.71
CA GLU A 14 -0.64 -0.52 -20.90
C GLU A 14 -0.50 -1.47 -19.70
N ALA A 15 0.67 -1.45 -19.05
CA ALA A 15 0.98 -2.31 -17.93
C ALA A 15 0.44 -1.81 -16.57
N VAL A 16 -0.06 -0.56 -16.45
CA VAL A 16 -0.46 0.05 -15.17
C VAL A 16 -1.44 -0.82 -14.37
N SER A 17 -2.42 -1.41 -15.05
CA SER A 17 -3.46 -2.26 -14.42
C SER A 17 -3.11 -3.75 -14.41
N GLN A 18 -2.10 -4.16 -15.18
CA GLN A 18 -1.84 -5.57 -15.48
C GLN A 18 -0.59 -6.11 -14.79
N CYS A 19 0.51 -5.35 -14.81
CA CYS A 19 1.81 -5.88 -14.40
C CYS A 19 2.71 -4.81 -13.76
N ASN A 20 2.77 -4.83 -12.43
CA ASN A 20 3.64 -3.93 -11.64
C ASN A 20 5.13 -4.08 -11.99
N TRP A 21 5.58 -5.29 -12.39
CA TRP A 21 6.96 -5.54 -12.79
C TRP A 21 7.35 -4.77 -14.04
N VAL A 22 6.51 -4.82 -15.08
CA VAL A 22 6.75 -4.13 -16.35
C VAL A 22 6.80 -2.61 -16.15
N VAL A 23 5.91 -2.06 -15.31
CA VAL A 23 5.94 -0.63 -14.96
C VAL A 23 7.25 -0.25 -14.27
N GLY A 24 7.71 -1.07 -13.31
CA GLY A 24 8.99 -0.87 -12.63
C GLY A 24 10.20 -0.96 -13.55
N GLU A 25 10.19 -1.90 -14.50
CA GLU A 25 11.23 -2.04 -15.52
C GLU A 25 11.29 -0.80 -16.43
N CYS A 26 10.14 -0.38 -16.96
CA CYS A 26 10.04 0.79 -17.83
C CYS A 26 10.49 2.06 -17.10
N ALA A 27 10.05 2.26 -15.86
CA ALA A 27 10.49 3.37 -15.02
C ALA A 27 12.01 3.36 -14.79
N THR A 28 12.60 2.20 -14.55
CA THR A 28 14.05 2.03 -14.37
C THR A 28 14.81 2.39 -15.66
N LYS A 29 14.37 1.85 -16.80
CA LYS A 29 14.99 2.11 -18.11
C LYS A 29 14.87 3.58 -18.50
N TRP A 30 13.70 4.18 -18.27
CA TRP A 30 13.43 5.58 -18.56
C TRP A 30 14.28 6.49 -17.68
N THR A 31 14.34 6.23 -16.38
CA THR A 31 15.11 7.06 -15.44
C THR A 31 16.60 7.02 -15.77
N LYS A 32 17.13 5.86 -16.17
CA LYS A 32 18.55 5.70 -16.53
C LYS A 32 18.93 6.38 -17.85
N LYS A 33 18.03 6.45 -18.83
CA LYS A 33 18.36 6.89 -20.20
C LYS A 33 17.80 8.27 -20.58
N TYR A 34 16.64 8.63 -20.03
CA TYR A 34 15.81 9.73 -20.52
C TYR A 34 15.44 10.77 -19.46
N ALA A 35 15.65 10.51 -18.16
CA ALA A 35 15.30 11.44 -17.09
C ALA A 35 15.79 12.88 -17.35
N ARG A 36 17.08 13.08 -17.62
CA ARG A 36 17.66 14.41 -17.96
C ARG A 36 17.22 15.54 -16.99
N GLY A 37 17.17 15.24 -15.69
CA GLY A 37 16.69 16.16 -14.64
C GLY A 37 15.21 16.02 -14.29
N ARG A 38 14.43 15.27 -15.08
CA ARG A 38 13.09 14.81 -14.70
C ARG A 38 13.14 13.67 -13.68
N THR A 39 12.05 13.51 -12.97
CA THR A 39 11.90 12.63 -11.80
C THR A 39 10.86 11.54 -12.05
N ASP A 40 10.70 10.62 -11.09
CA ASP A 40 9.62 9.63 -11.09
C ASP A 40 8.23 10.28 -11.13
N ALA A 41 8.08 11.52 -10.63
CA ALA A 41 6.83 12.27 -10.73
C ALA A 41 6.50 12.65 -12.18
N ASP A 42 7.49 13.08 -12.96
CA ASP A 42 7.31 13.40 -14.38
C ASP A 42 6.96 12.15 -15.19
N PHE A 43 7.63 11.02 -14.91
CA PHE A 43 7.27 9.74 -15.52
C PHE A 43 5.87 9.28 -15.12
N GLY A 44 5.53 9.45 -13.85
CA GLY A 44 4.20 9.16 -13.31
C GLY A 44 3.11 9.96 -14.04
N GLN A 45 3.30 11.27 -14.22
CA GLN A 45 2.37 12.10 -14.98
C GLN A 45 2.18 11.60 -16.42
N MET A 46 3.25 11.16 -17.07
CA MET A 46 3.16 10.59 -18.41
C MET A 46 2.44 9.24 -18.40
N VAL A 47 2.55 8.41 -17.37
CA VAL A 47 1.97 7.05 -17.33
C VAL A 47 0.58 7.00 -16.67
N GLY A 48 0.16 8.06 -15.97
CA GLY A 48 -1.10 8.10 -15.23
C GLY A 48 -1.00 7.58 -13.79
N LEU A 49 0.20 7.63 -13.19
CA LEU A 49 0.47 7.22 -11.82
C LEU A 49 1.10 8.37 -11.02
N SER A 50 0.96 8.35 -9.70
CA SER A 50 1.73 9.28 -8.85
C SER A 50 3.22 8.97 -8.87
N GLY A 51 4.05 9.97 -8.59
CA GLY A 51 5.50 9.78 -8.50
C GLY A 51 5.92 8.76 -7.46
N ASP A 52 5.20 8.67 -6.32
CA ASP A 52 5.45 7.67 -5.28
C ASP A 52 5.14 6.24 -5.78
N GLN A 53 4.03 6.04 -6.49
CA GLN A 53 3.69 4.74 -7.08
C GLN A 53 4.74 4.25 -8.09
N ILE A 54 5.30 5.17 -8.89
CA ILE A 54 6.40 4.87 -9.83
C ILE A 54 7.67 4.54 -9.05
N TYR A 55 8.03 5.38 -8.07
CA TYR A 55 9.22 5.20 -7.25
C TYR A 55 9.24 3.83 -6.57
N GLN A 56 8.13 3.42 -5.95
CA GLN A 56 8.00 2.11 -5.31
C GLN A 56 8.20 0.95 -6.29
N ARG A 57 7.52 0.98 -7.45
CA ARG A 57 7.65 -0.04 -8.51
C ARG A 57 9.07 -0.11 -9.06
N ARG A 58 9.68 1.05 -9.28
CA ARG A 58 11.08 1.16 -9.73
C ARG A 58 12.03 0.53 -8.73
N ARG A 59 11.89 0.81 -7.43
CA ARG A 59 12.76 0.22 -6.39
C ARG A 59 12.62 -1.29 -6.28
N VAL A 60 11.39 -1.81 -6.35
CA VAL A 60 11.15 -3.27 -6.35
C VAL A 60 11.81 -3.92 -7.57
N TRP A 61 11.69 -3.32 -8.76
CA TRP A 61 12.36 -3.81 -9.97
C TRP A 61 13.90 -3.72 -9.86
N GLU A 62 14.44 -2.62 -9.37
CA GLU A 62 15.89 -2.45 -9.21
C GLU A 62 16.49 -3.48 -8.24
N THR A 63 15.74 -3.89 -7.23
CA THR A 63 16.20 -4.82 -6.19
C THR A 63 15.99 -6.28 -6.60
N PHE A 64 14.80 -6.64 -7.09
CA PHE A 64 14.39 -8.03 -7.32
C PHE A 64 14.14 -8.37 -8.80
N GLY A 65 14.13 -7.39 -9.70
CA GLY A 65 13.73 -7.56 -11.10
C GLY A 65 14.58 -8.54 -11.92
N LYS A 66 15.76 -8.93 -11.44
CA LYS A 66 16.61 -9.94 -12.08
C LYS A 66 16.36 -11.38 -11.60
N GLY A 67 15.67 -11.56 -10.48
CA GLY A 67 15.54 -12.86 -9.82
C GLY A 67 14.13 -13.21 -9.39
N TYR A 68 13.15 -12.32 -9.59
CA TYR A 68 11.77 -12.56 -9.19
C TYR A 68 11.13 -13.74 -9.93
N GLU A 69 11.57 -14.04 -11.16
CA GLU A 69 11.11 -15.19 -11.97
C GLU A 69 11.48 -16.55 -11.37
N ASN A 70 12.44 -16.59 -10.44
CA ASN A 70 12.79 -17.81 -9.73
C ASN A 70 11.71 -18.22 -8.69
N TYR A 71 10.81 -17.31 -8.34
CA TYR A 71 9.73 -17.52 -7.40
C TYR A 71 8.42 -17.75 -8.17
N GLN A 72 7.90 -18.97 -8.16
CA GLN A 72 6.74 -19.33 -8.98
C GLN A 72 5.41 -18.93 -8.34
N ASN A 73 5.37 -18.89 -7.00
CA ASN A 73 4.14 -18.71 -6.24
C ASN A 73 3.99 -17.28 -5.69
N LEU A 74 5.03 -16.45 -5.82
CA LEU A 74 5.05 -15.12 -5.24
C LEU A 74 4.53 -14.03 -6.16
N LYS A 75 3.62 -13.22 -5.61
CA LYS A 75 3.14 -11.99 -6.25
C LYS A 75 4.08 -10.82 -5.97
N TRP A 76 3.99 -9.77 -6.79
CA TRP A 76 4.75 -8.52 -6.61
C TRP A 76 4.67 -7.95 -5.18
N SER A 77 3.52 -8.10 -4.51
CA SER A 77 3.29 -7.64 -3.14
C SER A 77 4.28 -8.21 -2.11
N PHE A 78 4.76 -9.44 -2.30
CA PHE A 78 5.77 -10.03 -1.41
C PHE A 78 7.09 -9.27 -1.48
N PHE A 79 7.53 -8.96 -2.69
CA PHE A 79 8.77 -8.22 -2.95
C PHE A 79 8.69 -6.77 -2.51
N TYR A 80 7.52 -6.15 -2.65
CA TYR A 80 7.29 -4.80 -2.12
C TYR A 80 7.44 -4.76 -0.60
N VAL A 81 6.82 -5.71 0.10
CA VAL A 81 6.91 -5.82 1.56
C VAL A 81 8.34 -6.11 2.01
N ALA A 82 9.05 -6.96 1.28
CA ALA A 82 10.43 -7.33 1.60
C ALA A 82 11.48 -6.29 1.14
N LEU A 83 11.09 -5.17 0.54
CA LEU A 83 12.01 -4.21 -0.12
C LEU A 83 13.08 -3.65 0.82
N ASN A 84 12.75 -3.44 2.09
CA ASN A 84 13.66 -2.88 3.09
C ASN A 84 14.10 -3.92 4.13
N TRP A 85 13.86 -5.21 3.88
CA TRP A 85 14.25 -6.28 4.80
C TRP A 85 15.67 -6.76 4.50
N GLU A 86 16.53 -6.81 5.52
CA GLU A 86 17.89 -7.34 5.38
C GLU A 86 17.91 -8.83 5.02
N ASP A 87 16.90 -9.56 5.48
CA ASP A 87 16.67 -10.99 5.29
C ASP A 87 15.62 -11.30 4.21
N ALA A 88 15.40 -10.36 3.28
CA ALA A 88 14.40 -10.48 2.21
C ALA A 88 14.46 -11.82 1.47
N THR A 89 15.65 -12.23 1.00
CA THR A 89 15.82 -13.48 0.24
C THR A 89 15.39 -14.71 1.05
N LYS A 90 15.73 -14.76 2.34
CA LYS A 90 15.37 -15.87 3.23
C LYS A 90 13.85 -15.93 3.43
N CYS A 91 13.21 -14.78 3.64
CA CYS A 91 11.76 -14.67 3.80
C CYS A 91 10.99 -15.03 2.53
N LEU A 92 11.47 -14.55 1.36
CA LEU A 92 10.86 -14.85 0.07
C LEU A 92 10.97 -16.34 -0.28
N ASN A 93 12.14 -16.95 -0.07
CA ASN A 93 12.31 -18.40 -0.29
C ASN A 93 11.34 -19.20 0.58
N TRP A 94 11.24 -18.88 1.87
CA TRP A 94 10.31 -19.54 2.76
C TRP A 94 8.86 -19.38 2.30
N ALA A 95 8.45 -18.17 1.89
CA ALA A 95 7.10 -17.90 1.43
C ALA A 95 6.76 -18.66 0.13
N ASP A 96 7.71 -18.80 -0.79
CA ASP A 96 7.53 -19.52 -2.06
C ASP A 96 7.42 -21.03 -1.85
N GLU A 97 8.26 -21.60 -0.99
CA GLU A 97 8.27 -23.03 -0.62
C GLU A 97 7.01 -23.44 0.13
N ASN A 98 6.44 -22.55 0.95
CA ASN A 98 5.29 -22.84 1.81
C ASN A 98 3.96 -22.31 1.23
N GLU A 99 3.98 -21.74 0.02
CA GLU A 99 2.83 -21.06 -0.59
C GLU A 99 2.13 -20.07 0.37
N ALA A 100 2.94 -19.40 1.19
CA ALA A 100 2.46 -18.58 2.29
C ALA A 100 1.89 -17.25 1.78
N THR A 101 0.96 -16.67 2.53
CA THR A 101 0.47 -15.31 2.33
C THR A 101 1.50 -14.27 2.79
N VAL A 102 1.35 -13.01 2.36
CA VAL A 102 2.20 -11.89 2.82
C VAL A 102 2.14 -11.72 4.35
N ALA A 103 0.97 -11.97 4.95
CA ALA A 103 0.79 -11.89 6.40
C ALA A 103 1.58 -12.98 7.12
N GLU A 104 1.54 -14.22 6.61
CA GLU A 104 2.33 -15.33 7.15
C GLU A 104 3.82 -15.10 6.98
N MET A 105 4.28 -14.56 5.84
CA MET A 105 5.69 -14.19 5.65
C MET A 105 6.16 -13.16 6.67
N ARG A 106 5.34 -12.12 6.95
CA ARG A 106 5.64 -11.13 8.00
C ARG A 106 5.69 -11.77 9.39
N ALA A 107 4.72 -12.62 9.72
CA ALA A 107 4.66 -13.30 11.01
C ALA A 107 5.85 -14.26 11.20
N TRP A 108 6.21 -15.01 10.17
CA TRP A 108 7.38 -15.89 10.18
C TRP A 108 8.66 -15.10 10.39
N ARG A 109 8.84 -13.97 9.69
CA ARG A 109 10.00 -13.09 9.89
C ARG A 109 10.10 -12.61 11.33
N ARG A 110 9.01 -12.13 11.94
CA ARG A 110 8.99 -11.72 13.35
C ARG A 110 9.39 -12.87 14.28
N ALA A 111 8.85 -14.07 14.03
CA ALA A 111 9.20 -15.26 14.79
C ALA A 111 10.70 -15.62 14.70
N GLN A 112 11.35 -15.35 13.56
CA GLN A 112 12.80 -15.59 13.39
C GLN A 112 13.67 -14.59 14.16
N HIS A 113 13.21 -13.35 14.35
CA HIS A 113 13.93 -12.30 15.09
C HIS A 113 13.55 -12.23 16.57
N GLY A 114 12.60 -13.06 17.03
CA GLY A 114 12.10 -13.04 18.40
C GLY A 114 11.25 -11.80 18.71
N GLU A 115 10.72 -11.14 17.68
CA GLU A 115 9.83 -9.98 17.79
C GLU A 115 8.41 -10.43 18.19
N ASP A 116 7.69 -9.56 18.91
CA ASP A 116 6.33 -9.84 19.37
C ASP A 116 5.38 -10.04 18.18
N LEU A 117 4.72 -11.22 18.14
CA LEU A 117 3.78 -11.61 17.09
C LEU A 117 2.46 -10.83 17.16
N PHE A 118 2.17 -10.17 18.28
CA PHE A 118 0.98 -9.36 18.50
C PHE A 118 1.19 -7.86 18.29
N ALA A 119 2.43 -7.42 18.03
CA ALA A 119 2.70 -6.04 17.68
C ALA A 119 1.96 -5.68 16.38
N GLU A 120 1.28 -4.52 16.38
CA GLU A 120 0.60 -4.05 15.18
C GLU A 120 1.60 -3.97 14.00
N PRO A 121 1.21 -4.39 12.79
CA PRO A 121 2.08 -4.29 11.65
C PRO A 121 2.43 -2.82 11.38
N GLU A 122 3.67 -2.46 11.71
CA GLU A 122 4.20 -1.10 11.55
C GLU A 122 4.11 -0.62 10.10
N ASP A 123 4.13 -1.55 9.14
CA ASP A 123 3.68 -1.31 7.78
C ASP A 123 2.28 -1.88 7.57
N ALA A 124 1.27 -1.04 7.81
CA ALA A 124 -0.06 -1.28 7.29
C ALA A 124 0.03 -1.66 5.81
N TYR A 125 -0.64 -2.76 5.44
CA TYR A 125 -0.78 -3.24 4.07
C TYR A 125 -1.07 -2.06 3.14
N SER A 126 -0.04 -1.65 2.38
CA SER A 126 -0.14 -0.48 1.51
C SER A 126 -1.11 -0.85 0.39
N GLU A 127 -2.26 -0.18 0.34
CA GLU A 127 -3.34 -0.34 -0.66
C GLU A 127 -2.78 -0.32 -2.10
N TRP A 128 -1.60 0.30 -2.29
CA TRP A 128 -0.82 0.38 -3.52
C TRP A 128 -0.17 -0.93 -4.02
N ALA A 129 -0.09 -1.95 -3.16
CA ALA A 129 0.47 -3.27 -3.51
C ALA A 129 -0.53 -4.19 -4.22
N ALA A 130 -1.82 -3.82 -4.20
CA ALA A 130 -2.83 -4.43 -5.05
C ALA A 130 -2.74 -3.83 -6.46
N PRO A 131 -2.91 -4.63 -7.53
CA PRO A 131 -3.25 -4.08 -8.85
C PRO A 131 -4.48 -3.17 -8.67
N LEU A 132 -4.51 -2.01 -9.34
CA LEU A 132 -5.58 -0.99 -9.21
C LEU A 132 -7.01 -1.53 -9.47
N ALA A 133 -7.15 -2.78 -9.92
CA ALA A 133 -8.41 -3.49 -10.14
C ALA A 133 -8.89 -4.36 -8.96
N MET A 134 -8.19 -4.43 -7.83
CA MET A 134 -8.66 -5.18 -6.66
C MET A 134 -9.16 -4.25 -5.55
N ASP A 135 -10.49 -4.14 -5.44
CA ASP A 135 -11.16 -3.53 -4.29
C ASP A 135 -10.93 -4.43 -3.06
N THR A 136 -9.97 -4.05 -2.22
CA THR A 136 -9.55 -4.84 -1.05
C THR A 136 -10.52 -4.72 0.13
N ARG A 137 -11.59 -3.91 -0.01
CA ARG A 137 -12.63 -3.70 1.00
C ARG A 137 -13.42 -4.97 1.34
N ASP A 138 -13.49 -5.92 0.40
CA ASP A 138 -14.24 -7.17 0.55
C ASP A 138 -13.36 -8.38 0.95
N LEU A 139 -12.10 -8.18 1.33
CA LEU A 139 -11.26 -9.26 1.86
C LEU A 139 -11.51 -9.42 3.36
N PRO A 140 -12.20 -10.49 3.84
CA PRO A 140 -12.26 -10.76 5.26
C PRO A 140 -10.84 -11.06 5.76
N MET A 141 -10.41 -10.31 6.79
CA MET A 141 -9.22 -10.64 7.57
C MET A 141 -9.32 -12.10 7.98
N SER A 142 -8.27 -12.88 7.71
CA SER A 142 -8.22 -14.31 8.00
C SER A 142 -8.55 -14.54 9.47
N THR A 143 -9.74 -15.08 9.75
CA THR A 143 -10.11 -15.54 11.09
C THR A 143 -9.34 -16.83 11.35
N VAL A 144 -8.63 -16.89 12.48
CA VAL A 144 -7.94 -18.09 12.96
C VAL A 144 -8.90 -19.29 12.89
N MET A 145 -8.57 -20.28 12.04
CA MET A 145 -9.34 -21.51 11.90
C MET A 145 -8.77 -22.59 12.83
N ASP A 146 -9.67 -23.34 13.46
CA ASP A 146 -9.36 -24.53 14.27
C ASP A 146 -8.69 -25.61 13.37
N PRO A 147 -7.63 -26.34 13.81
CA PRO A 147 -6.88 -27.26 12.95
C PRO A 147 -7.68 -28.40 12.32
N ALA A 148 -8.90 -28.65 12.80
CA ALA A 148 -9.83 -29.63 12.24
C ALA A 148 -10.54 -29.16 10.95
N GLY A 149 -10.44 -27.87 10.58
CA GLY A 149 -11.12 -27.27 9.43
C GLY A 149 -10.24 -27.04 8.18
N PHE A 150 -8.99 -27.50 8.19
CA PHE A 150 -8.05 -27.27 7.09
C PHE A 150 -8.46 -28.03 5.83
N VAL A 151 -8.89 -27.29 4.79
CA VAL A 151 -9.05 -27.81 3.43
C VAL A 151 -7.86 -27.37 2.57
N PRO A 152 -7.23 -28.28 1.80
CA PRO A 152 -6.12 -27.93 0.91
C PRO A 152 -6.50 -26.86 -0.12
N SER A 153 -5.55 -25.98 -0.44
CA SER A 153 -5.69 -24.90 -1.41
C SER A 153 -6.25 -25.41 -2.74
N GLY A 154 -7.36 -24.81 -3.21
CA GLY A 154 -8.00 -25.10 -4.50
C GLY A 154 -9.42 -25.68 -4.45
N GLN A 155 -9.94 -26.03 -3.28
CA GLN A 155 -11.32 -26.56 -3.12
C GLN A 155 -12.25 -25.68 -2.27
N GLY A 156 -11.93 -24.39 -2.15
CA GLY A 156 -12.77 -23.41 -1.46
C GLY A 156 -13.73 -22.66 -2.39
N PRO A 157 -14.75 -21.94 -1.85
CA PRO A 157 -15.75 -21.18 -2.61
C PRO A 157 -15.21 -20.06 -3.52
N ARG A 158 -13.89 -19.90 -3.61
CA ARG A 158 -13.17 -18.81 -4.29
C ARG A 158 -12.75 -19.15 -5.73
N ALA A 159 -13.07 -20.35 -6.23
CA ALA A 159 -12.58 -20.88 -7.51
C ALA A 159 -13.26 -20.33 -8.79
N GLY A 160 -14.04 -19.23 -8.73
CA GLY A 160 -14.97 -18.91 -9.84
C GLY A 160 -15.21 -17.45 -10.24
N MET A 161 -14.46 -16.45 -9.76
CA MET A 161 -14.79 -15.04 -10.08
C MET A 161 -13.95 -14.48 -11.24
N GLY A 162 -14.49 -14.53 -12.46
CA GLY A 162 -13.96 -13.87 -13.66
C GLY A 162 -14.39 -12.40 -13.74
N TYR A 163 -13.49 -11.53 -14.21
CA TYR A 163 -13.68 -10.08 -14.28
C TYR A 163 -14.35 -9.65 -15.59
N SER A 164 -15.43 -8.86 -15.48
CA SER A 164 -16.07 -8.11 -16.56
C SER A 164 -15.65 -6.66 -16.46
N GLY A 165 -14.97 -6.14 -17.48
CA GLY A 165 -14.54 -4.74 -17.53
C GLY A 165 -15.67 -3.77 -17.89
N SER A 166 -15.56 -2.54 -17.41
CA SER A 166 -16.27 -1.38 -17.94
C SER A 166 -15.43 -0.12 -17.77
N ASP A 167 -15.39 0.66 -18.84
CA ASP A 167 -14.73 1.96 -19.03
C ASP A 167 -15.11 3.02 -17.98
N VAL A 168 -14.31 4.10 -17.89
CA VAL A 168 -14.71 5.48 -18.29
C VAL A 168 -13.84 6.60 -17.62
N GLU A 169 -13.42 7.51 -18.50
CA GLU A 169 -13.12 8.97 -18.41
C GLU A 169 -11.90 9.59 -17.72
N THR A 170 -11.21 10.36 -18.57
CA THR A 170 -10.16 11.34 -18.35
C THR A 170 -10.74 12.70 -17.93
N MET A 171 -10.14 13.34 -16.92
CA MET A 171 -10.40 14.74 -16.58
C MET A 171 -9.11 15.56 -16.66
N ALA A 172 -9.23 16.70 -17.34
CA ALA A 172 -8.16 17.59 -17.74
C ALA A 172 -7.83 18.64 -16.67
N GLY A 173 -6.53 18.96 -16.57
CA GLY A 173 -5.99 20.32 -16.53
C GLY A 173 -6.23 21.20 -15.29
N ALA A 174 -5.15 21.47 -14.54
CA ALA A 174 -4.84 22.82 -14.08
C ALA A 174 -3.35 22.95 -13.72
N ALA A 175 -2.65 23.82 -14.44
CA ALA A 175 -1.28 24.24 -14.18
C ALA A 175 -1.22 25.24 -13.01
N ARG A 176 -0.27 25.08 -12.09
CA ARG A 176 0.25 26.18 -11.26
C ARG A 176 1.75 26.03 -10.95
N GLU A 177 2.46 27.03 -11.47
CA GLU A 177 3.68 27.72 -11.03
C GLU A 177 4.57 27.14 -9.91
N SER A 178 5.83 26.94 -10.31
CA SER A 178 7.11 27.12 -9.61
C SER A 178 7.08 27.49 -8.12
N SER A 179 7.67 26.61 -7.31
CA SER A 179 8.47 27.01 -6.16
C SER A 179 9.68 26.09 -6.05
N ASP A 180 10.86 26.71 -6.02
CA ASP A 180 12.19 26.10 -5.97
C ASP A 180 12.31 25.05 -4.86
N TYR A 181 12.58 23.81 -5.24
CA TYR A 181 13.00 22.75 -4.34
C TYR A 181 14.47 22.41 -4.62
N ALA A 182 15.35 22.67 -3.66
CA ALA A 182 16.78 22.37 -3.73
C ALA A 182 17.07 21.06 -2.96
N PRO A 183 17.39 19.94 -3.62
CA PRO A 183 17.47 18.64 -2.93
C PRO A 183 18.83 18.29 -2.32
N PHE A 184 19.87 19.13 -2.39
CA PHE A 184 21.16 18.82 -1.74
C PHE A 184 21.86 20.09 -1.22
N ARG A 185 22.27 20.09 0.05
CA ARG A 185 23.19 21.09 0.59
C ARG A 185 24.54 20.97 -0.13
N THR A 186 25.00 22.06 -0.73
CA THR A 186 26.34 22.21 -1.28
C THR A 186 27.35 22.18 -0.12
N GLY A 187 27.91 21.01 0.16
CA GLY A 187 28.89 20.81 1.23
C GLY A 187 29.50 19.41 1.31
N ALA A 188 29.41 18.60 0.24
CA ALA A 188 29.87 17.21 0.21
C ALA A 188 31.39 17.05 0.01
N THR A 189 32.22 17.91 0.61
CA THR A 189 33.68 17.79 0.60
C THR A 189 34.32 18.40 1.85
N ALA A 190 34.26 17.69 2.97
CA ALA A 190 35.20 17.85 4.07
C ALA A 190 35.39 16.50 4.80
N PRO A 191 36.62 16.10 5.18
CA PRO A 191 36.88 14.82 5.83
C PRO A 191 36.41 14.83 7.29
N ALA A 192 36.02 13.66 7.78
CA ALA A 192 35.40 13.46 9.09
C ALA A 192 36.30 13.87 10.27
N PRO A 193 35.79 14.65 11.24
CA PRO A 193 36.35 14.71 12.59
C PRO A 193 35.76 13.60 13.48
N ALA A 194 36.58 13.15 14.42
CA ALA A 194 36.40 11.98 15.26
C ALA A 194 35.14 11.98 16.16
N GLU A 195 34.68 10.75 16.42
CA GLU A 195 33.78 10.26 17.48
C GLU A 195 33.22 11.29 18.45
N GLN A 196 31.92 11.58 18.30
CA GLN A 196 31.01 11.87 19.39
C GLN A 196 29.64 11.27 19.03
N ALA A 197 29.10 10.48 19.96
CA ALA A 197 27.85 9.75 19.82
C ALA A 197 26.71 10.67 19.34
N ALA A 198 26.21 10.41 18.13
CA ALA A 198 25.00 11.03 17.63
C ALA A 198 23.81 10.18 18.10
N GLU A 199 23.05 10.72 19.05
CA GLU A 199 21.69 10.27 19.33
C GLU A 199 20.89 10.24 18.02
N VAL A 200 20.28 9.10 17.73
CA VAL A 200 19.33 8.94 16.63
C VAL A 200 18.10 9.76 17.00
N GLY A 201 18.01 10.97 16.46
CA GLY A 201 16.81 11.79 16.57
C GLY A 201 15.65 11.11 15.86
N VAL A 202 14.77 10.48 16.63
CA VAL A 202 13.44 10.05 16.20
C VAL A 202 12.70 11.31 15.76
N LEU A 203 12.43 11.45 14.46
CA LEU A 203 11.52 12.47 13.96
C LEU A 203 10.10 12.10 14.42
N GLU A 204 9.66 12.69 15.52
CA GLU A 204 8.27 12.61 15.97
C GLU A 204 7.35 13.09 14.85
N ARG A 205 6.44 12.20 14.41
CA ARG A 205 5.41 12.50 13.42
C ARG A 205 4.55 13.64 13.99
N PRO A 206 4.41 14.78 13.29
CA PRO A 206 3.68 15.92 13.83
C PRO A 206 2.24 15.49 14.13
N GLU A 207 1.84 15.67 15.39
CA GLU A 207 0.48 15.36 15.83
C GLU A 207 -0.52 16.14 14.96
N PRO A 208 -1.59 15.48 14.47
CA PRO A 208 -2.56 16.14 13.63
C PRO A 208 -3.20 17.29 14.39
N THR A 209 -3.10 18.50 13.83
CA THR A 209 -3.77 19.70 14.36
C THR A 209 -5.27 19.45 14.58
N ALA A 210 -5.86 20.10 15.59
CA ALA A 210 -7.27 19.93 15.94
C ALA A 210 -8.22 20.09 14.73
N ASP A 211 -7.92 21.03 13.81
CA ASP A 211 -8.69 21.23 12.58
C ASP A 211 -8.65 20.03 11.63
N GLN A 212 -7.51 19.32 11.55
CA GLN A 212 -7.40 18.11 10.73
C GLN A 212 -8.17 16.94 11.35
N ILE A 213 -8.20 16.86 12.69
CA ILE A 213 -9.00 15.86 13.40
C ILE A 213 -10.49 16.13 13.15
N TRP A 214 -10.95 17.37 13.31
CA TRP A 214 -12.35 17.73 13.07
C TRP A 214 -12.77 17.50 11.61
N LYS A 215 -11.93 17.85 10.63
CA LYS A 215 -12.21 17.56 9.20
C LYS A 215 -12.35 16.06 8.95
N ARG A 216 -11.47 15.24 9.54
CA ARG A 216 -11.57 13.78 9.43
C ARG A 216 -12.84 13.25 10.10
N THR A 217 -13.18 13.73 11.29
CA THR A 217 -14.40 13.33 12.02
C THR A 217 -15.66 13.64 11.21
N VAL A 218 -15.76 14.84 10.64
CA VAL A 218 -16.88 15.23 9.77
C VAL A 218 -16.98 14.30 8.55
N SER A 219 -15.86 14.07 7.84
CA SER A 219 -15.85 13.19 6.68
C SER A 219 -16.22 11.73 7.02
N VAL A 220 -15.89 11.24 8.22
CA VAL A 220 -16.28 9.91 8.67
C VAL A 220 -17.77 9.86 8.98
N LEU A 221 -18.33 10.86 9.66
CA LEU A 221 -19.76 10.94 9.94
C LEU A 221 -20.61 11.04 8.66
N GLU A 222 -20.17 11.83 7.68
CA GLU A 222 -20.82 11.92 6.37
C GLU A 222 -20.81 10.58 5.62
N LYS A 223 -19.68 9.87 5.67
CA LYS A 223 -19.57 8.52 5.10
C LYS A 223 -20.48 7.53 5.81
N ILE A 224 -20.54 7.53 7.14
CA ILE A 224 -21.46 6.68 7.92
C ILE A 224 -22.90 6.98 7.49
N ASN A 225 -23.30 8.25 7.43
CA ASN A 225 -24.64 8.65 6.99
C ASN A 225 -24.97 8.18 5.56
N SER A 226 -24.01 8.26 4.63
CA SER A 226 -24.19 7.77 3.25
C SER A 226 -24.32 6.24 3.16
N SER A 227 -23.67 5.51 4.08
CA SER A 227 -23.69 4.05 4.14
C SER A 227 -24.95 3.49 4.82
N LEU A 228 -25.62 4.28 5.66
CA LEU A 228 -26.87 3.94 6.33
C LEU A 228 -28.06 4.05 5.36
N THR A 229 -28.08 3.18 4.36
CA THR A 229 -29.19 3.08 3.41
C THR A 229 -30.43 2.48 4.06
N THR A 230 -31.62 2.75 3.48
CA THR A 230 -32.90 2.21 3.96
C THR A 230 -32.92 0.68 4.08
N LYS A 231 -32.10 -0.02 3.29
CA LYS A 231 -31.94 -1.48 3.37
C LYS A 231 -31.18 -1.90 4.63
N VAL A 232 -30.09 -1.19 4.96
CA VAL A 232 -29.28 -1.43 6.17
C VAL A 232 -30.07 -1.14 7.43
N LEU A 233 -30.85 -0.04 7.44
CA LEU A 233 -31.72 0.32 8.56
C LEU A 233 -32.81 -0.72 8.82
N LYS A 234 -33.41 -1.30 7.77
CA LYS A 234 -34.41 -2.39 7.91
C LYS A 234 -33.80 -3.71 8.38
N SER A 235 -32.53 -3.97 8.08
CA SER A 235 -31.81 -5.15 8.55
C SER A 235 -31.20 -4.98 9.94
N TYR A 236 -31.33 -3.81 10.57
CA TYR A 236 -30.77 -3.51 11.88
C TYR A 236 -31.33 -4.43 12.97
N GLU A 237 -32.64 -4.64 12.98
CA GLU A 237 -33.33 -5.53 13.94
C GLU A 237 -32.93 -7.00 13.78
N GLN A 238 -32.35 -7.38 12.64
CA GLN A 238 -31.89 -8.75 12.37
C GLN A 238 -30.41 -8.97 12.74
N GLN A 239 -29.70 -7.92 13.16
CA GLN A 239 -28.32 -8.03 13.60
C GLN A 239 -28.22 -8.63 15.01
N PRO A 240 -27.09 -9.27 15.36
CA PRO A 240 -26.83 -9.75 16.71
C PRO A 240 -27.03 -8.66 17.76
N GLU A 241 -27.72 -8.97 18.86
CA GLU A 241 -27.99 -8.03 19.97
C GLU A 241 -26.71 -7.36 20.48
N LYS A 242 -25.60 -8.11 20.56
CA LYS A 242 -24.28 -7.60 20.95
C LYS A 242 -23.74 -6.50 20.03
N LEU A 243 -24.08 -6.53 18.73
CA LEU A 243 -23.67 -5.47 17.80
C LEU A 243 -24.59 -4.25 17.90
N GLN A 244 -25.88 -4.45 18.16
CA GLN A 244 -26.84 -3.37 18.39
C GLN A 244 -26.50 -2.58 19.66
N GLU A 245 -26.19 -3.29 20.75
CA GLU A 245 -25.78 -2.70 22.04
C GLU A 245 -24.49 -1.90 21.88
N ARG A 246 -23.46 -2.46 21.25
CA ARG A 246 -22.20 -1.75 21.00
C ARG A 246 -22.35 -0.52 20.11
N LEU A 247 -23.25 -0.57 19.12
CA LEU A 247 -23.52 0.60 18.27
C LEU A 247 -24.23 1.69 19.07
N ALA A 248 -25.22 1.32 19.90
CA ALA A 248 -25.94 2.25 20.77
C ALA A 248 -25.00 2.92 21.77
N ASP A 249 -24.11 2.15 22.42
CA ASP A 249 -23.11 2.67 23.35
C ASP A 249 -22.15 3.64 22.68
N ALA A 250 -21.62 3.29 21.50
CA ALA A 250 -20.71 4.16 20.75
C ALA A 250 -21.38 5.47 20.31
N LEU A 251 -22.67 5.44 19.93
CA LEU A 251 -23.43 6.64 19.60
C LEU A 251 -23.74 7.48 20.84
N ASN A 252 -24.04 6.87 21.98
CA ASN A 252 -24.27 7.57 23.24
C ASN A 252 -22.99 8.26 23.73
N GLU A 253 -21.85 7.57 23.73
CA GLU A 253 -20.55 8.17 24.10
C GLU A 253 -20.17 9.33 23.18
N LEU A 254 -20.42 9.20 21.87
CA LEU A 254 -20.18 10.25 20.90
C LEU A 254 -21.11 11.45 21.15
N ASN A 255 -22.38 11.20 21.46
CA ASN A 255 -23.35 12.24 21.80
C ASN A 255 -23.05 12.92 23.15
N GLU A 256 -22.54 12.21 24.15
CA GLU A 256 -22.10 12.81 25.41
C GLU A 256 -20.89 13.73 25.21
N LYS A 257 -19.93 13.30 24.38
CA LYS A 257 -18.72 14.09 24.07
C LYS A 257 -19.04 15.32 23.21
N LEU A 258 -19.96 15.21 22.27
CA LEU A 258 -20.33 16.31 21.37
C LEU A 258 -21.46 17.20 21.91
N GLY A 259 -22.36 16.65 22.72
CA GLY A 259 -23.46 17.36 23.35
C GLY A 259 -23.02 18.34 24.45
N GLY A 260 -21.76 18.26 24.90
CA GLY A 260 -21.14 19.31 25.71
C GLY A 260 -20.60 20.50 24.90
N LEU A 261 -20.57 20.39 23.56
CA LEU A 261 -20.02 21.38 22.63
C LEU A 261 -21.09 22.07 21.76
N LEU A 262 -22.28 21.46 21.61
CA LEU A 262 -23.45 21.98 20.89
C LEU A 262 -24.52 22.48 21.87
#